data_AF-A0A6C2U888-F1
#
_entry.id   AF-A0A6C2U888-F1
#
_cell.length_a   1.000
_cell.length_b   1.000
_cell.length_c   1.000
_cell.angle_alpha   90.00
_cell.angle_beta   90.00
_cell.angle_gamma   90.00
#
_symmetry.space_group_name_H-M   'P 1'
#
loop_
_entity.id
_entity.type
_entity.pdbx_description
1 polymer ?
#
loop_
_entity_poly.entity_id
_entity_poly.type
_entity_poly.pdbx_seq_one_letter_code
_entity_poly.pdbx_strand_id
1 'polypeptide(L)' 'MKKLPPSRQQVARQRQKYEETPRLKICENCEHYRSTFVETEWGGYEEKLRRCTLGGFAVKRKSSCAAHEFRSLCAQGG' A
#
# COMPACT_ATOMS: atom_id res chain seq x y z
N MET A 1 -27.06 26.97 12.56
CA MET A 1 -26.08 26.22 13.39
C MET A 1 -24.74 26.94 13.34
N LYS A 2 -24.20 27.41 14.47
CA LYS A 2 -22.87 28.07 14.50
C LYS A 2 -21.79 26.99 14.58
N LYS A 3 -20.82 26.96 13.65
CA LYS A 3 -19.68 26.02 13.70
C LYS A 3 -18.74 26.45 14.82
N LEU A 4 -18.39 25.51 15.71
CA LEU A 4 -17.37 25.72 16.75
C LEU A 4 -15.96 25.80 16.12
N PRO A 5 -15.03 26.56 16.72
CA PRO A 5 -13.65 26.60 16.26
C PRO A 5 -12.95 25.25 16.49
N PRO A 6 -11.96 24.89 15.63
CA PRO A 6 -11.24 23.63 15.76
C PRO A 6 -10.43 23.58 17.06
N SER A 7 -10.32 22.37 17.65
CA SER A 7 -9.53 22.14 18.87
C SER A 7 -8.03 22.30 18.61
N ARG A 8 -7.25 22.52 19.67
CA ARG A 8 -5.77 22.60 19.59
C ARG A 8 -5.15 21.38 18.91
N GLN A 9 -5.71 20.19 19.16
CA GLN A 9 -5.26 18.93 18.57
C GLN A 9 -5.54 18.88 17.06
N GLN A 10 -6.70 19.38 16.61
CA GLN A 10 -7.03 19.45 15.19
C GLN A 10 -6.10 20.40 14.44
N VAL A 11 -5.77 21.56 15.02
CA VAL A 11 -4.81 22.51 14.43
C VAL A 11 -3.41 21.88 14.33
N ALA A 12 -2.96 21.16 15.36
CA ALA A 12 -1.67 20.48 15.35
C ALA A 12 -1.59 19.41 14.25
N ARG A 13 -2.61 18.56 14.12
CA ARG A 13 -2.68 17.52 13.06
C ARG A 13 -2.62 18.13 11.67
N GLN A 14 -3.37 19.21 11.43
CA GLN A 14 -3.35 19.92 10.14
C GLN A 14 -1.99 20.53 9.83
N ARG A 15 -1.37 21.21 10.81
CA ARG A 15 -0.03 21.83 10.63
C ARG A 15 1.06 20.80 10.35
N GLN A 16 1.00 19.65 11.00
CA GLN A 16 1.95 18.56 10.82
C GLN A 16 1.64 17.70 9.59
N LYS A 17 0.53 17.98 8.87
CA LYS A 17 0.02 17.15 7.77
C LYS A 17 -0.08 15.69 8.18
N TYR A 18 -0.56 15.45 9.40
CA TYR A 18 -0.72 14.11 9.94
C TYR A 18 -1.64 13.29 9.03
N GLU A 19 -1.10 12.20 8.50
CA GLU A 19 -1.83 11.20 7.73
C GLU A 19 -2.05 10.00 8.64
N GLU A 20 -3.31 9.71 8.97
CA GLU A 20 -3.69 8.59 9.84
C GLU A 20 -3.35 7.24 9.18
N THR A 21 -3.45 7.18 7.86
CA THR A 21 -3.23 5.99 7.05
C THR A 21 -2.25 6.30 5.92
N PRO A 22 -0.96 6.54 6.23
CA PRO A 22 0.02 6.92 5.24
C PRO A 22 0.16 5.84 4.17
N ARG A 23 0.22 6.27 2.91
CA ARG A 23 0.56 5.38 1.80
C ARG A 23 2.03 4.94 1.92
N LEU A 24 2.25 3.80 2.56
CA LEU A 24 3.59 3.21 2.72
C LEU A 24 4.11 2.74 1.36
N LYS A 25 5.35 3.07 1.00
CA LYS A 25 6.02 2.49 -0.17
C LYS A 25 6.41 1.05 0.15
N ILE A 26 5.62 0.05 -0.24
CA ILE A 26 5.91 -1.37 0.00
C ILE A 26 5.76 -2.18 -1.28
N CYS A 27 6.42 -3.33 -1.39
CA CYS A 27 6.37 -4.18 -2.57
C CYS A 27 4.91 -4.52 -2.93
N GLU A 28 4.06 -4.80 -1.96
CA GLU A 28 2.63 -5.08 -2.20
C GLU A 28 1.91 -4.04 -3.07
N ASN A 29 2.23 -2.75 -2.89
CA ASN A 29 1.62 -1.66 -3.65
C ASN A 29 2.55 -1.10 -4.71
N CYS A 30 3.58 -1.86 -5.11
CA CYS A 30 4.47 -1.54 -6.20
C CYS A 30 3.93 -2.07 -7.53
N GLU A 31 4.06 -1.30 -8.61
CA GLU A 31 3.69 -1.71 -9.98
C GLU A 31 4.48 -2.95 -10.46
N HIS A 32 5.72 -3.12 -9.97
CA HIS A 32 6.61 -4.23 -10.34
C HIS A 32 6.42 -5.50 -9.48
N TYR A 33 5.50 -5.50 -8.53
CA TYR A 33 5.26 -6.66 -7.70
C TYR A 33 4.36 -7.67 -8.40
N ARG A 34 4.78 -8.94 -8.39
CA ARG A 34 3.98 -10.05 -8.87
C ARG A 34 3.96 -11.16 -7.82
N SER A 35 2.80 -11.78 -7.69
CA SER A 35 2.56 -12.93 -6.83
C SER A 35 1.43 -13.76 -7.42
N THR A 36 1.29 -14.99 -6.92
CA THR A 36 0.24 -15.92 -7.32
C THR A 36 -0.45 -16.43 -6.07
N PHE A 37 -1.78 -16.43 -6.08
CA PHE A 37 -2.56 -17.06 -5.02
C PHE A 37 -2.80 -18.51 -5.39
N VAL A 38 -2.47 -19.42 -4.47
CA VAL A 38 -2.75 -20.84 -4.62
C VAL A 38 -3.73 -21.27 -3.54
N GLU A 39 -4.68 -22.12 -3.91
CA GLU A 39 -5.57 -22.75 -2.94
C GLU A 39 -4.79 -23.75 -2.09
N THR A 40 -5.03 -23.73 -0.78
CA THR A 40 -4.43 -24.64 0.17
C THR A 40 -5.33 -25.86 0.34
N GLU A 41 -4.74 -26.97 0.78
CA GLU A 41 -5.44 -28.22 1.10
C GLU A 41 -6.56 -28.07 2.14
N TRP A 42 -6.59 -26.97 2.89
CA TRP A 42 -7.62 -26.63 3.88
C TRP A 42 -8.68 -25.65 3.35
N GLY A 43 -8.71 -25.38 2.03
CA GLY A 43 -9.66 -24.47 1.39
C GLY A 43 -9.36 -22.98 1.59
N GLY A 44 -8.13 -22.62 1.97
CA GLY A 44 -7.67 -21.23 2.06
C GLY A 44 -6.91 -20.78 0.80
N TYR A 45 -6.58 -19.49 0.68
CA TYR A 45 -5.68 -19.01 -0.38
C TYR A 45 -4.38 -18.49 0.23
N GLU A 46 -3.25 -19.00 -0.26
CA GLU A 46 -1.92 -18.53 0.14
C GLU A 46 -1.24 -17.79 -1.01
N GLU A 47 -0.69 -16.62 -0.71
CA GLU A 47 0.13 -15.86 -1.65
C GLU A 47 1.55 -16.43 -1.75
N LYS A 48 1.85 -17.05 -2.89
CA LYS A 48 3.17 -17.60 -3.26
C LYS A 48 3.82 -16.82 -4.40
N LEU A 49 5.07 -17.18 -4.70
CA LEU A 49 5.87 -16.63 -5.80
C LEU A 49 5.98 -15.09 -5.80
N ARG A 50 6.15 -14.50 -4.62
CA ARG A 50 6.30 -13.05 -4.44
C ARG A 50 7.64 -12.60 -5.03
N ARG A 51 7.60 -11.89 -6.15
CA ARG A 51 8.80 -11.46 -6.89
C ARG A 51 8.69 -10.01 -7.37
N CYS A 52 9.85 -9.39 -7.53
CA CYS A 52 9.99 -8.11 -8.21
C CYS A 52 10.31 -8.37 -9.69
N THR A 53 9.51 -7.86 -10.62
CA THR A 53 9.76 -8.02 -12.06
C THR A 53 10.91 -7.16 -12.54
N LEU A 54 11.18 -6.02 -11.90
CA LEU A 54 12.29 -5.14 -12.23
C LEU A 54 13.65 -5.77 -11.84
N GLY A 55 13.72 -6.39 -10.66
CA GLY A 55 14.96 -6.97 -10.13
C GLY A 55 15.13 -8.47 -10.37
N GLY A 56 14.06 -9.19 -10.72
CA GLY A 56 14.08 -10.64 -10.97
C GLY A 56 14.19 -11.53 -9.72
N PHE A 57 14.20 -10.97 -8.50
CA PHE A 57 14.36 -11.72 -7.24
C PHE A 57 13.08 -11.82 -6.40
N ALA A 58 13.09 -12.74 -5.44
CA ALA A 58 11.99 -12.93 -4.49
C ALA A 58 11.95 -11.81 -3.44
N VAL A 59 10.76 -11.34 -3.08
CA VAL A 59 10.57 -10.20 -2.17
C VAL A 59 9.58 -10.49 -1.06
N LYS A 60 9.67 -9.73 0.03
CA LYS A 60 8.66 -9.72 1.09
C LYS A 60 7.58 -8.68 0.76
N ARG A 61 6.34 -8.94 1.15
CA ARG A 61 5.19 -8.06 0.87
C ARG A 61 5.39 -6.63 1.42
N LYS A 62 5.94 -6.53 2.64
CA LYS A 62 6.20 -5.27 3.37
C LYS A 62 7.61 -4.69 3.18
N SER A 63 8.45 -5.25 2.29
CA SER A 63 9.74 -4.62 1.96
C SER A 63 9.55 -3.48 0.96
N SER A 64 10.58 -2.67 0.73
CA SER A 64 10.54 -1.57 -0.23
C SER A 64 11.90 -1.41 -0.90
N CYS A 65 11.94 -0.69 -2.02
CA CYS A 65 13.19 -0.32 -2.70
C CYS A 65 13.11 1.13 -3.20
N ALA A 66 14.26 1.68 -3.60
CA ALA A 66 14.33 3.05 -4.13
C ALA A 66 13.59 3.23 -5.47
N ALA A 67 13.48 2.16 -6.27
CA ALA A 67 12.75 2.13 -7.54
C ALA A 67 11.27 1.76 -7.36
N HIS A 68 10.68 2.04 -6.20
CA HIS A 68 9.26 1.76 -5.95
C HIS A 68 8.38 2.72 -6.74
N GLU A 69 7.45 2.16 -7.50
CA GLU A 69 6.40 2.90 -8.20
C GLU A 69 5.05 2.45 -7.66
N PHE A 70 4.25 3.37 -7.13
CA PHE A 70 2.91 3.02 -6.66
C PHE A 70 2.08 2.47 -7.81
N ARG A 71 1.46 1.31 -7.57
CA ARG A 71 0.48 0.75 -8.50
C ARG A 71 -0.63 1.77 -8.72
N SER A 72 -0.88 2.11 -9.98
CA SER A 72 -1.89 3.10 -10.33
C SER A 72 -3.28 2.53 -10.08
N LEU A 73 -3.88 2.86 -8.93
CA LEU A 73 -5.30 2.60 -8.66
C LEU A 73 -6.11 3.64 -9.45
N CYS A 74 -6.38 3.39 -10.74
CA CYS A 74 -7.52 3.88 -11.56
C CYS A 74 -7.17 3.91 -13.06
N ALA A 75 -7.57 2.88 -13.79
CA ALA A 75 -8.03 2.96 -15.18
C ALA A 75 -9.03 1.82 -15.51
N GLN A 76 -9.85 1.41 -14.53
CA GLN A 76 -10.95 0.47 -14.75
C GLN A 76 -12.21 1.03 -14.07
N GLY A 77 -12.74 2.07 -14.70
CA GLY A 77 -14.09 2.57 -14.53
C GLY A 77 -14.55 2.98 -15.91
N GLY A 78 -15.18 2.04 -16.61
CA GLY A 78 -15.86 2.19 -17.89
C GLY A 78 -17.14 1.37 -17.82
#